data_AF-H3SNP5-F1
#
_entry.id   AF-H3SNP5-F1
#
_cell.length_a   1.000
_cell.length_b   1.000
_cell.length_c   1.000
_cell.angle_alpha   90.00
_cell.angle_beta   90.00
_cell.angle_gamma   90.00
#
_symmetry.space_group_name_H-M   'P 1'
#
loop_
_entity.id
_entity.type
_entity.pdbx_description
1 polymer ?
#
loop_
_entity_poly.entity_id
_entity_poly.type
_entity_poly.pdbx_seq_one_letter_code
_entity_poly.pdbx_strand_id
1 'polypeptide(L)'
;MINEKLATSRPTELGVRFTPLEIHNQEFDRTFRGYDEDQVNEYLDLIIKDYETYNIIIQQLQAQIAELLYEDAPETSEPDMDNIVQRIRELEIYCFGKTKD
;
A
#
# COMPACT_ATOMS: atom_id res chain seq x y z
N MET A 1 9.24 5.29 8.55
CA MET A 1 8.23 4.94 7.52
C MET A 1 8.03 3.43 7.54
N ILE A 2 6.92 2.96 8.12
CA ILE A 2 6.58 1.53 8.18
C ILE A 2 5.87 1.11 6.88
N ASN A 3 5.05 2.00 6.31
CA ASN A 3 4.29 1.75 5.08
C ASN A 3 5.16 1.55 3.84
N GLU A 4 6.28 2.27 3.73
CA GLU A 4 7.20 2.16 2.59
C GLU A 4 7.97 0.82 2.59
N LYS A 5 8.31 0.30 3.77
CA LYS A 5 8.87 -1.06 3.92
C LYS A 5 7.85 -2.14 3.54
N LEU A 6 6.58 -1.98 3.93
CA LEU A 6 5.52 -2.93 3.57
C LEU A 6 5.20 -2.93 2.07
N ALA A 7 5.34 -1.79 1.39
CA ALA A 7 5.09 -1.66 -0.05
C ALA A 7 6.18 -2.28 -0.94
N THR A 8 7.40 -2.48 -0.41
CA THR A 8 8.54 -3.01 -1.16
C THR A 8 8.93 -4.43 -0.77
N SER A 9 8.43 -4.93 0.35
CA SER A 9 8.68 -6.29 0.81
C SER A 9 7.95 -7.33 -0.03
N ARG A 10 8.63 -8.42 -0.37
CA ARG A 10 8.00 -9.54 -1.08
C ARG A 10 6.94 -10.18 -0.16
N PRO A 11 5.84 -10.76 -0.70
CA PRO A 11 4.84 -11.47 0.10
C PRO A 11 5.46 -12.50 1.06
N THR A 12 6.54 -13.16 0.63
CA THR A 12 7.29 -14.15 1.41
C THR A 12 7.96 -13.58 2.67
N GLU A 13 8.32 -12.30 2.67
CA GLU A 13 8.89 -11.60 3.82
C GLU A 13 7.83 -11.20 4.86
N LEU A 14 6.55 -11.19 4.46
CA LEU A 14 5.39 -10.90 5.30
C LEU A 14 4.74 -12.18 5.88
N GLY A 15 5.40 -13.33 5.71
CA GLY A 15 4.92 -14.62 6.20
C GLY A 15 3.97 -15.36 5.25
N VAL A 16 3.74 -14.86 4.03
CA VAL A 16 3.00 -15.59 2.99
C VAL A 16 3.89 -16.67 2.41
N ARG A 17 3.56 -17.93 2.66
CA ARG A 17 4.45 -19.05 2.36
C ARG A 17 4.53 -19.43 0.88
N PHE A 18 3.49 -19.12 0.10
CA PHE A 18 3.37 -19.57 -1.29
C PHE A 18 2.89 -18.45 -2.21
N THR A 19 3.39 -18.48 -3.44
CA THR A 19 2.93 -17.67 -4.57
C THR A 19 2.04 -18.52 -5.50
N PRO A 20 1.17 -17.89 -6.32
CA PRO A 20 0.38 -18.60 -7.33
C PRO A 20 1.23 -19.52 -8.22
N LEU A 21 2.42 -19.05 -8.63
CA LEU A 21 3.34 -19.80 -9.47
C LEU A 21 3.94 -21.01 -8.74
N GLU A 22 4.27 -20.88 -7.46
CA GLU A 22 4.75 -22.01 -6.65
C GLU A 22 3.67 -23.08 -6.45
N ILE A 23 2.40 -22.66 -6.29
CA ILE A 23 1.27 -23.60 -6.20
C ILE A 23 1.05 -24.30 -7.55
N HIS A 24 1.14 -23.58 -8.67
CA HIS A 24 1.01 -24.16 -10.01
C HIS A 24 2.12 -25.19 -10.32
N ASN A 25 3.34 -24.91 -9.90
CA ASN A 25 4.49 -25.80 -10.13
C ASN A 25 4.63 -26.92 -9.09
N GLN A 26 3.69 -27.03 -8.15
CA GLN A 26 3.78 -28.02 -7.08
C GLN A 26 3.49 -29.41 -7.63
N GLU A 27 4.48 -30.30 -7.56
CA GLU A 27 4.31 -31.72 -7.86
C GLU A 27 4.10 -32.53 -6.57
N PHE A 28 3.21 -33.52 -6.63
CA PHE A 28 2.95 -34.44 -5.52
C PHE A 28 3.43 -35.86 -5.86
N ASP A 29 4.05 -36.52 -4.89
CA ASP A 29 4.45 -37.92 -5.04
C ASP A 29 3.22 -38.83 -5.19
N ARG A 30 3.26 -39.70 -6.21
CA ARG A 30 2.21 -40.70 -6.43
C ARG A 30 2.34 -41.84 -5.43
N THR A 31 1.25 -42.13 -4.72
CA THR A 31 1.19 -43.22 -3.74
C THR A 31 0.03 -44.17 -4.05
N PHE A 32 0.11 -45.42 -3.58
CA PHE A 32 -0.87 -46.47 -3.89
C PHE A 32 -2.30 -46.15 -3.37
N ARG A 33 -2.42 -45.25 -2.40
CA ARG A 33 -3.69 -44.67 -1.94
C ARG A 33 -3.49 -43.18 -1.78
N GLY A 34 -4.22 -42.39 -2.56
CA GLY A 34 -4.16 -40.94 -2.53
C GLY A 34 -5.42 -40.33 -3.11
N TYR A 35 -5.45 -39.00 -3.13
CA TYR A 35 -6.48 -38.24 -3.84
C TYR A 35 -6.32 -38.39 -5.34
N ASP A 36 -7.42 -38.22 -6.06
CA ASP A 36 -7.44 -38.18 -7.51
C ASP A 36 -6.69 -36.93 -8.02
N GLU A 37 -5.76 -37.12 -8.96
CA GLU A 37 -4.88 -36.06 -9.46
C GLU A 37 -5.69 -34.92 -10.10
N ASP A 38 -6.72 -35.25 -10.89
CA ASP A 38 -7.55 -34.25 -11.57
C ASP A 38 -8.37 -33.44 -10.57
N GLN A 39 -8.93 -34.08 -9.54
CA GLN A 39 -9.65 -33.36 -8.47
C GLN A 39 -8.75 -32.41 -7.68
N VAL A 40 -7.51 -32.84 -7.38
CA VAL A 40 -6.54 -31.99 -6.70
C VAL A 40 -6.17 -30.80 -7.59
N ASN A 41 -5.90 -31.04 -8.88
CA ASN A 41 -5.56 -29.99 -9.83
C ASN A 41 -6.69 -28.95 -9.97
N GLU A 42 -7.94 -29.40 -10.16
CA GLU A 42 -9.09 -28.49 -10.24
C GLU A 42 -9.24 -27.66 -8.96
N TYR A 43 -8.98 -28.25 -7.80
CA TYR A 43 -8.99 -27.51 -6.53
C TYR A 43 -7.83 -26.52 -6.40
N LEU A 44 -6.63 -26.87 -6.85
CA LEU A 44 -5.47 -25.98 -6.84
C LEU A 44 -5.64 -24.80 -7.80
N ASP A 45 -6.29 -24.99 -8.95
CA ASP A 45 -6.62 -23.90 -9.86
C ASP A 45 -7.53 -22.84 -9.21
N LEU A 46 -8.50 -23.28 -8.38
CA LEU A 46 -9.33 -22.37 -7.60
C LEU A 46 -8.50 -21.60 -6.57
N ILE A 47 -7.60 -22.27 -5.85
CA ILE A 47 -6.71 -21.62 -4.88
C ILE A 47 -5.79 -20.60 -5.57
N ILE A 48 -5.22 -20.94 -6.73
CA ILE A 48 -4.38 -20.04 -7.51
C ILE A 48 -5.14 -18.76 -7.84
N LYS A 49 -6.37 -18.91 -8.35
CA LYS A 49 -7.25 -17.77 -8.68
C LYS A 49 -7.57 -16.90 -7.46
N ASP A 50 -7.80 -17.50 -6.30
CA ASP A 50 -8.04 -16.76 -5.06
C ASP A 50 -6.78 -15.99 -4.62
N TYR A 51 -5.60 -16.59 -4.70
CA TYR A 51 -4.33 -15.91 -4.40
C TYR A 51 -4.05 -14.73 -5.34
N GLU A 52 -4.35 -14.88 -6.63
CA GLU A 52 -4.28 -13.77 -7.59
C GLU A 52 -5.26 -12.65 -7.22
N THR A 53 -6.49 -13.02 -6.87
CA THR A 53 -7.52 -12.06 -6.44
C THR A 53 -7.10 -11.31 -5.18
N TYR A 54 -6.55 -12.01 -4.18
CA TYR A 54 -6.04 -11.36 -2.97
C TYR A 54 -4.89 -10.41 -3.26
N ASN A 55 -3.97 -10.77 -4.17
CA ASN A 55 -2.89 -9.87 -4.57
C ASN A 55 -3.43 -8.58 -5.20
N ILE A 56 -4.47 -8.67 -6.06
CA ILE A 56 -5.11 -7.50 -6.65
C ILE A 56 -5.75 -6.64 -5.55
N ILE A 57 -6.50 -7.23 -4.62
CA ILE A 57 -7.16 -6.50 -3.53
C ILE A 57 -6.13 -5.79 -2.65
N ILE A 58 -5.04 -6.48 -2.28
CA ILE A 58 -3.97 -5.90 -1.47
C ILE A 58 -3.34 -4.71 -2.19
N GLN A 59 -3.02 -4.83 -3.48
CA GLN A 59 -2.47 -3.73 -4.26
C GLN A 59 -3.43 -2.54 -4.34
N GLN A 60 -4.72 -2.79 -4.54
CA GLN A 60 -5.75 -1.74 -4.56
C GLN A 60 -5.87 -1.03 -3.21
N LEU A 61 -5.84 -1.77 -2.10
CA LEU A 61 -5.89 -1.20 -0.75
C LEU A 61 -4.62 -0.39 -0.45
N GLN A 62 -3.45 -0.90 -0.83
CA GLN A 62 -2.19 -0.17 -0.69
C GLN A 62 -2.18 1.13 -1.50
N ALA A 63 -2.72 1.11 -2.72
CA ALA A 63 -2.86 2.30 -3.56
C ALA A 63 -3.80 3.33 -2.93
N GLN A 64 -4.96 2.91 -2.43
CA GLN A 64 -5.89 3.80 -1.72
C GLN A 64 -5.26 4.41 -0.45
N ILE A 65 -4.52 3.60 0.32
CA ILE A 65 -3.80 4.09 1.49
C ILE A 65 -2.74 5.13 1.06
N ALA A 66 -2.00 4.87 -0.02
CA ALA A 66 -0.99 5.81 -0.52
C ALA A 66 -1.61 7.13 -0.99
N GLU A 67 -2.75 7.07 -1.68
CA GLU A 67 -3.51 8.24 -2.13
C GLU A 67 -4.01 9.08 -0.94
N LEU A 68 -4.68 8.45 0.03
CA LEU A 68 -5.17 9.14 1.24
C LEU A 68 -4.04 9.75 2.06
N LEU A 69 -2.91 9.06 2.20
CA LEU A 69 -1.73 9.59 2.90
C LEU A 69 -1.09 10.78 2.16
N TYR A 70 -1.32 10.91 0.86
CA TYR A 70 -0.84 12.04 0.05
C TYR A 70 -1.80 13.23 0.14
N GLU A 71 -3.11 13.02 0.26
CA GLU A 71 -4.11 14.08 0.48
C GLU A 71 -4.00 14.71 1.88
N ASP A 72 -3.73 13.91 2.91
CA ASP A 72 -3.53 14.37 4.29
C ASP A 72 -2.11 14.89 4.57
N ALA A 73 -1.20 14.79 3.60
CA ALA A 73 0.10 15.44 3.72
C ALA A 73 -0.16 16.95 3.76
N PRO A 74 0.27 17.69 4.80
CA PRO A 74 0.27 19.13 4.73
C PRO A 74 1.07 19.47 3.48
N GLU A 75 0.50 20.26 2.57
CA GLU A 75 1.27 20.78 1.45
C GLU A 75 2.59 21.28 2.04
N THR A 76 3.67 20.59 1.70
CA THR A 76 5.00 21.17 1.77
C THR A 76 5.12 22.07 0.54
N SER A 77 4.13 22.95 0.34
CA SER A 77 4.44 24.23 -0.25
C SER A 77 5.51 24.81 0.66
N GLU A 78 6.68 25.10 0.09
CA GLU A 78 7.67 25.95 0.74
C GLU A 78 6.92 27.04 1.51
N PRO A 79 7.27 27.32 2.78
CA PRO A 79 6.49 28.20 3.62
C PRO A 79 6.07 29.40 2.79
N ASP A 80 4.77 29.47 2.46
CA ASP A 80 4.28 30.44 1.48
C ASP A 80 4.62 31.81 2.04
N MET A 81 5.71 32.37 1.52
CA MET A 81 6.29 33.58 2.07
C MET A 81 5.29 34.71 1.96
N ASP A 82 4.39 34.66 0.96
CA ASP A 82 3.33 35.64 0.80
C ASP A 82 2.29 35.52 1.92
N ASN A 83 1.92 34.30 2.32
CA ASN A 83 1.02 34.07 3.45
C ASN A 83 1.63 34.51 4.79
N ILE A 84 2.91 34.21 5.00
CA ILE A 84 3.65 34.60 6.22
C ILE A 84 3.79 36.13 6.28
N VAL A 85 4.17 36.76 5.17
CA VAL A 85 4.30 38.23 5.07
C VAL A 85 2.95 38.89 5.30
N GLN A 86 1.87 38.35 4.72
CA GLN A 86 0.53 38.87 4.92
C GLN A 86 0.11 38.76 6.40
N ARG A 87 0.39 37.62 7.04
CA ARG A 87 0.08 37.40 8.46
C ARG A 87 0.88 38.31 9.39
N ILE A 88 2.14 38.59 9.07
CA ILE A 88 2.97 39.54 9.81
C ILE A 88 2.39 40.95 9.69
N ARG A 89 1.97 41.39 8.49
CA ARG A 89 1.33 42.70 8.31
C ARG A 89 0.04 42.85 9.11
N GLU A 90 -0.80 41.82 9.11
CA GLU A 90 -2.03 41.79 9.93
C GLU A 90 -1.72 41.94 11.43
N LEU A 91 -0.69 41.24 11.92
CA LEU A 91 -0.25 41.33 13.31
C LEU A 91 0.35 42.70 13.65
N GLU A 92 1.09 43.31 12.72
CA GLU A 92 1.62 44.66 12.94
C GLU A 92 0.52 45.69 13.08
N ILE A 93 -0.50 45.62 12.22
CA ILE A 93 -1.67 46.50 12.30
C ILE A 93 -2.44 46.24 13.60
N TYR A 94 -2.63 44.98 14.00
CA TYR A 94 -3.37 44.64 15.23
C TYR A 94 -2.65 45.12 16.50
N CYS A 95 -1.33 44.92 16.59
CA CYS A 95 -0.56 45.25 17.79
C CYS A 95 -0.13 46.72 17.84
N PHE A 96 0.16 47.35 16.69
CA PHE A 96 0.77 48.68 16.62
C PHE A 96 -0.09 49.72 15.89
N GLY A 97 -1.25 49.33 15.34
CA GLY A 97 -2.16 50.23 14.63
C GLY A 97 -1.66 50.72 13.26
N LYS A 98 -0.45 50.31 12.86
CA LYS A 98 0.19 50.65 11.59
C LYS A 98 1.25 49.61 11.23
N THR A 99 1.57 49.51 9.94
CA THR A 99 2.73 48.75 9.46
C THR A 99 4.03 49.45 9.84
N LYS A 100 5.11 48.70 10.06
CA LYS A 100 6.44 49.31 10.22
C LYS A 100 6.92 49.84 8.86
N ASP A 101 7.25 51.13 8.81
CA ASP A 101 7.80 51.82 7.64
C ASP A 101 9.21 51.34 7.27
#